data_AF-A0A1G2YY41-F1
#
_entry.id   AF-A0A1G2YY41-F1
#
_cell.length_a   1.000
_cell.length_b   1.000
_cell.length_c   1.000
_cell.angle_alpha   90.00
_cell.angle_beta   90.00
_cell.angle_gamma   90.00
#
_symmetry.space_group_name_H-M   'P 1'
#
loop_
_entity.id
_entity.type
_entity.pdbx_description
1 polymer ?
#
loop_
_entity_poly.entity_id
_entity_poly.type
_entity_poly.pdbx_seq_one_letter_code
_entity_poly.pdbx_strand_id
1 'polypeptide(L)'
;MANMSTRTMIIQAQQAIYDEMRVEFEAMGTGSRYCQQQKDYAFKLIDEYGVRAGARILGLPRRMLQRWCREQFKYVKRCPDWVYSWAARRQKRRAFWARRGYC
;
A
#
# COMPACT_ATOMS: atom_id res chain seq x y z
N MET A 1 -13.12 21.37 26.32
CA MET A 1 -12.48 20.96 25.06
C MET A 1 -11.42 19.92 25.41
N ALA A 2 -11.56 18.67 24.98
CA ALA A 2 -10.59 17.63 25.33
C ALA A 2 -9.24 17.91 24.67
N ASN A 3 -8.15 17.95 25.44
CA ASN A 3 -6.80 18.08 24.89
C ASN A 3 -6.51 16.89 23.99
N MET A 4 -6.34 17.12 22.69
CA MET A 4 -5.99 16.05 21.75
C MET A 4 -4.59 15.53 22.07
N SER A 5 -4.44 14.20 22.11
CA SER A 5 -3.12 13.58 22.24
C SER A 5 -2.23 13.97 21.05
N THR A 6 -0.92 14.14 21.28
CA THR A 6 0.09 14.37 20.24
C THR A 6 0.00 13.35 19.11
N ARG A 7 -0.33 12.09 19.44
CA ARG A 7 -0.56 11.04 18.44
C ARG A 7 -1.70 11.39 17.49
N THR A 8 -2.80 11.91 18.02
CA THR A 8 -3.97 12.31 17.23
C THR A 8 -3.62 13.48 16.31
N MET A 9 -2.84 14.45 16.81
CA MET A 9 -2.38 15.58 16.00
C MET A 9 -1.51 15.13 14.82
N ILE A 10 -0.57 14.22 15.04
CA ILE A 10 0.27 13.66 13.97
C ILE A 10 -0.58 12.95 12.91
N ILE A 11 -1.55 12.13 13.34
CA ILE A 11 -2.43 11.40 12.42
C ILE A 11 -3.28 12.38 11.59
N GLN A 12 -3.82 13.43 12.22
CA GLN A 12 -4.62 14.44 11.52
C GLN A 12 -3.79 15.24 10.52
N ALA A 13 -2.58 15.66 10.89
CA ALA A 13 -1.68 16.36 9.98
C ALA A 13 -1.30 15.49 8.77
N GLN A 14 -1.02 14.20 9.00
CA GLN A 14 -0.75 13.25 7.93
C GLN A 14 -1.96 13.03 7.02
N GLN A 15 -3.18 13.02 7.59
CA GLN A 15 -4.40 12.88 6.80
C GLN A 15 -4.64 14.12 5.91
N ALA A 16 -4.39 15.33 6.41
CA ALA A 16 -4.51 16.56 5.63
C ALA A 16 -3.61 16.53 4.38
N ILE A 17 -2.35 16.10 4.54
CA ILE A 17 -1.42 15.92 3.41
C ILE A 17 -1.97 14.91 2.41
N TYR A 18 -2.52 13.78 2.89
CA TYR A 18 -3.09 12.76 2.01
C TYR A 18 -4.33 13.23 1.27
N ASP A 19 -5.14 14.09 1.90
CA ASP A 19 -6.32 14.67 1.28
C ASP A 19 -5.92 15.66 0.18
N GLU A 20 -4.88 16.50 0.40
CA GLU A 20 -4.31 17.38 -0.63
C GLU A 20 -3.83 16.59 -1.86
N MET A 21 -3.03 15.53 -1.64
CA MET A 21 -2.56 14.66 -2.72
C MET A 21 -3.72 13.99 -3.47
N ARG A 22 -4.81 13.65 -2.77
CA ARG A 22 -5.99 13.07 -3.42
C ARG A 22 -6.72 14.12 -4.26
N VAL A 23 -6.87 15.34 -3.77
CA VAL A 23 -7.47 16.45 -4.51
C VAL A 23 -6.69 16.72 -5.80
N GLU A 24 -5.35 16.75 -5.73
CA GLU A 24 -4.51 16.87 -6.93
C GLU A 24 -4.79 15.75 -7.93
N PHE A 25 -4.83 14.50 -7.46
CA PHE A 25 -5.10 13.34 -8.30
C PHE A 25 -6.50 13.38 -8.95
N GLU A 26 -7.52 13.81 -8.21
CA GLU A 26 -8.89 13.94 -8.72
C GLU A 26 -8.98 15.09 -9.73
N ALA A 27 -8.28 16.20 -9.51
CA ALA A 27 -8.26 17.34 -10.43
C ALA A 27 -7.66 17.02 -11.81
N MET A 28 -6.83 15.97 -11.93
CA MET A 28 -6.22 15.55 -13.20
C MET A 28 -7.20 14.89 -14.17
N GLY A 29 -8.40 14.49 -13.73
CA GLY A 29 -9.34 13.77 -14.57
C GLY A 29 -10.80 14.11 -14.28
N THR A 30 -11.58 14.36 -15.32
CA THR A 30 -13.00 14.78 -15.21
C THR A 30 -13.98 13.66 -15.60
N GLY A 31 -13.51 12.42 -15.77
CA GLY A 31 -14.28 11.33 -16.38
C GLY A 31 -14.52 10.11 -15.48
N SER A 32 -15.33 9.18 -15.98
CA SER A 32 -15.61 7.88 -15.32
C SER A 32 -14.43 6.89 -15.37
N ARG A 33 -13.39 7.19 -16.15
CA ARG A 33 -12.17 6.39 -16.30
C ARG A 33 -10.95 7.24 -15.96
N TYR A 34 -9.95 6.59 -15.35
CA TYR A 34 -8.68 7.24 -15.03
C TYR A 34 -7.85 7.52 -16.28
N CYS A 35 -7.43 8.77 -16.44
CA CYS A 35 -6.58 9.20 -17.54
C CYS A 35 -5.12 8.74 -17.33
N GLN A 36 -4.28 8.88 -18.36
CA GLN A 36 -2.88 8.48 -18.26
C GLN A 36 -2.13 9.32 -17.21
N GLN A 37 -2.40 10.62 -17.13
CA GLN A 37 -1.80 11.52 -16.14
C GLN A 37 -2.07 11.07 -14.70
N GLN A 38 -3.30 10.63 -14.41
CA GLN A 38 -3.66 10.05 -13.11
C GLN A 38 -2.87 8.77 -12.82
N LYS A 39 -2.74 7.87 -13.80
CA LYS A 39 -1.94 6.64 -13.64
C LYS A 39 -0.47 6.96 -13.38
N ASP A 40 0.10 7.91 -14.10
CA ASP A 40 1.50 8.32 -13.96
C ASP A 40 1.76 8.94 -12.58
N TYR A 41 0.84 9.79 -12.09
CA TYR A 41 0.89 10.31 -10.72
C TYR A 41 0.84 9.17 -9.69
N ALA A 42 -0.08 8.22 -9.88
CA ALA A 42 -0.18 7.05 -9.00
C ALA A 42 1.10 6.22 -8.99
N PHE A 43 1.76 6.05 -10.14
CA PHE A 43 3.04 5.34 -10.22
C PHE A 43 4.16 6.06 -9.46
N LYS A 44 4.24 7.39 -9.52
CA LYS A 44 5.21 8.16 -8.73
C LYS A 44 5.02 7.94 -7.22
N LEU A 45 3.78 8.02 -6.74
CA LEU A 45 3.47 7.75 -5.33
C LEU A 45 3.78 6.31 -4.93
N ILE A 46 3.56 5.36 -5.83
CA ILE A 46 3.88 3.94 -5.60
C ILE A 46 5.39 3.75 -5.49
N ASP A 47 6.18 4.40 -6.33
CA ASP A 47 7.64 4.28 -6.31
C ASP A 47 8.22 4.92 -5.02
N GLU A 48 7.62 6.01 -4.53
CA GLU A 48 8.05 6.72 -3.31
C GLU A 48 7.60 6.03 -2.00
N TYR A 49 6.32 5.66 -1.89
CA TYR A 49 5.73 5.18 -0.64
C TYR A 49 5.34 3.70 -0.67
N GLY A 50 5.35 3.07 -1.85
CA GLY A 50 4.87 1.72 -2.07
C GLY A 50 3.36 1.63 -2.31
N VAL A 51 2.94 0.53 -2.96
CA VAL A 51 1.54 0.33 -3.40
C VAL A 51 0.50 0.43 -2.28
N ARG A 52 0.83 -0.01 -1.07
CA ARG A 52 -0.13 0.02 0.05
C ARG A 52 -0.39 1.46 0.51
N ALA A 53 0.66 2.27 0.59
CA ALA A 53 0.55 3.67 0.98
C ALA A 53 -0.11 4.47 -0.14
N GLY A 54 0.33 4.29 -1.39
CA GLY A 54 -0.30 4.93 -2.56
C GLY A 54 -1.81 4.64 -2.67
N ALA A 55 -2.23 3.40 -2.40
CA ALA A 55 -3.67 3.06 -2.35
C ALA A 55 -4.44 3.83 -1.28
N ARG A 56 -3.83 4.03 -0.10
CA ARG A 56 -4.45 4.78 1.00
C ARG A 56 -4.52 6.27 0.69
N ILE A 57 -3.43 6.85 0.19
CA ILE A 57 -3.34 8.27 -0.19
C ILE A 57 -4.43 8.57 -1.23
N LEU A 58 -4.43 7.84 -2.34
CA LEU A 58 -5.36 8.06 -3.45
C LEU A 58 -6.80 7.59 -3.18
N GLY A 59 -7.06 6.87 -2.09
CA GLY A 59 -8.40 6.32 -1.82
C GLY A 59 -8.81 5.21 -2.78
N LEU A 60 -7.86 4.60 -3.50
CA LEU A 60 -8.13 3.60 -4.53
C LEU A 60 -8.03 2.17 -4.00
N PRO A 61 -8.79 1.21 -4.57
CA PRO A 61 -8.61 -0.20 -4.26
C PRO A 61 -7.19 -0.66 -4.60
N ARG A 62 -6.49 -1.26 -3.63
CA ARG A 62 -5.11 -1.77 -3.84
C ARG A 62 -4.99 -2.67 -5.08
N ARG A 63 -6.01 -3.49 -5.36
CA ARG A 63 -6.03 -4.39 -6.52
C ARG A 63 -6.00 -3.65 -7.85
N MET A 64 -6.59 -2.45 -7.91
CA MET A 64 -6.59 -1.59 -9.11
C MET A 64 -5.17 -1.10 -9.40
N LEU A 65 -4.49 -0.53 -8.41
CA LEU A 65 -3.10 -0.09 -8.57
C LEU A 65 -2.16 -1.25 -8.93
N GLN A 66 -2.36 -2.43 -8.31
CA GLN A 66 -1.60 -3.63 -8.66
C GLN A 66 -1.82 -4.07 -10.11
N ARG A 67 -3.03 -3.92 -10.64
CA ARG A 67 -3.32 -4.20 -12.05
C ARG A 67 -2.58 -3.23 -12.97
N TRP A 68 -2.63 -1.93 -12.68
CA TRP A 68 -1.91 -0.92 -13.46
C TRP A 68 -0.39 -1.14 -13.45
N CYS A 69 0.20 -1.49 -12.30
CA CYS A 69 1.62 -1.80 -12.23
C CYS A 69 1.98 -3.00 -13.12
N ARG A 70 1.15 -4.05 -13.15
CA ARG A 70 1.36 -5.23 -14.01
C ARG A 70 1.30 -4.90 -15.49
N GLU A 71 0.37 -4.02 -15.89
CA GLU A 71 0.25 -3.52 -17.27
C GLU A 71 1.52 -2.77 -17.73
N GLN A 72 2.29 -2.21 -16.80
CA GLN A 72 3.58 -1.54 -17.04
C GLN A 72 4.80 -2.44 -16.76
N PHE A 73 4.60 -3.76 -16.65
CA PHE A 73 5.65 -4.73 -16.27
C PHE A 73 6.35 -4.43 -14.92
N LYS A 74 5.79 -3.55 -14.08
CA LYS A 74 6.27 -3.29 -12.72
C LYS A 74 5.73 -4.37 -11.78
N TYR A 75 6.57 -5.35 -11.45
CA TYR A 75 6.18 -6.42 -10.52
C TYR A 75 6.29 -5.96 -9.06
N VAL A 76 5.14 -5.63 -8.47
CA VAL A 76 5.07 -5.24 -7.05
C VAL A 76 5.15 -6.50 -6.19
N LYS A 77 6.24 -6.67 -5.45
CA LYS A 77 6.37 -7.73 -4.44
C LYS A 77 5.21 -7.63 -3.44
N ARG A 78 4.54 -8.76 -3.18
CA ARG A 78 3.39 -8.81 -2.24
C ARG A 78 3.79 -8.44 -0.81
N CYS A 79 5.01 -8.83 -0.42
CA CYS A 79 5.58 -8.63 0.90
C CYS A 79 7.10 -8.40 0.77
N PRO A 80 7.74 -7.75 1.76
CA PRO A 80 9.19 -7.71 1.87
C PRO A 80 9.80 -9.11 1.95
N ASP A 81 11.03 -9.27 1.48
CA ASP A 81 11.70 -10.58 1.41
C ASP A 81 11.82 -11.26 2.78
N TRP A 82 12.01 -10.48 3.85
CA TRP A 82 12.08 -11.01 5.22
C TRP A 82 10.81 -11.76 5.64
N VAL A 83 9.63 -11.39 5.11
CA VAL A 83 8.35 -12.06 5.41
C VAL A 83 8.35 -13.48 4.86
N TYR A 84 8.85 -13.67 3.64
CA TYR A 84 9.00 -15.00 3.04
C TYR A 84 10.03 -15.83 3.82
N SER A 85 11.16 -15.23 4.19
CA SER A 85 12.18 -15.88 5.02
C SER A 85 11.65 -16.26 6.41
N TRP A 86 10.78 -15.44 7.01
CA TRP A 86 10.10 -15.75 8.26
C TRP A 86 9.08 -16.88 8.11
N ALA A 87 8.25 -16.84 7.07
CA ALA A 87 7.26 -17.87 6.79
C ALA A 87 7.94 -19.24 6.55
N ALA A 88 9.03 -19.26 5.79
CA ALA A 88 9.82 -20.47 5.55
C ALA A 88 10.39 -21.07 6.85
N ARG A 89 10.94 -20.23 7.73
CA ARG A 89 11.42 -20.67 9.06
C ARG A 89 10.31 -21.27 9.90
N ARG A 90 9.12 -20.65 9.91
CA ARG A 90 7.95 -21.14 10.65
C ARG A 90 7.46 -22.47 10.10
N GLN A 91 7.44 -22.64 8.77
CA GLN A 91 7.09 -23.90 8.12
C GLN A 91 8.06 -25.01 8.50
N LYS A 92 9.37 -24.76 8.46
CA LYS A 92 10.39 -25.73 8.90
C LYS A 92 10.20 -26.15 10.36
N ARG A 93 9.91 -25.19 11.25
CA ARG A 93 9.66 -25.46 12.67
C ARG A 93 8.41 -26.32 12.88
N ARG A 94 7.30 -26.02 12.21
CA ARG A 94 6.10 -26.87 12.25
C ARG A 94 6.39 -28.29 11.76
N ALA A 95 7.07 -28.41 10.62
CA ALA A 95 7.44 -29.71 10.06
C ALA A 95 8.40 -30.51 10.95
N PHE A 96 9.24 -29.84 11.75
CA PHE A 96 10.09 -30.50 12.74
C PHE A 96 9.27 -31.11 13.88
N TRP A 97 8.33 -30.35 14.45
CA TRP A 97 7.47 -30.83 15.54
C TRP A 97 6.46 -31.89 15.09
N ALA A 98 5.85 -31.70 13.92
CA ALA A 98 4.94 -32.68 13.33
C ALA A 98 5.61 -34.04 13.11
N ARG A 99 6.88 -34.06 12.66
CA ARG A 99 7.67 -35.31 12.52
C ARG A 99 7.92 -36.03 13.85
N ARG A 100 7.81 -35.33 14.98
CA ARG A 100 7.96 -35.88 16.33
C ARG A 100 6.63 -36.20 17.00
N GLY A 101 5.52 -36.13 16.26
CA GLY A 101 4.18 -36.40 16.77
C GLY A 101 3.54 -35.22 17.53
N TYR A 102 4.18 -34.05 17.55
CA TYR A 102 3.64 -32.84 18.16
C TYR A 102 2.99 -31.98 17.06
N CYS A 103 1.67 -32.06 16.94
CA CYS A 103 0.85 -31.21 16.07
C CYS A 103 0.30 -30.02 16.84
#